data_AF-A0A834ET23-F1
#
_entry.id   AF-A0A834ET23-F1
#
_cell.length_a   1.000
_cell.length_b   1.000
_cell.length_c   1.000
_cell.angle_alpha   90.00
_cell.angle_beta   90.00
_cell.angle_gamma   90.00
#
_symmetry.space_group_name_H-M   'P 1'
#
loop_
_entity.id
_entity.type
_entity.pdbx_description
1 polymer ?
#
loop_
_entity_poly.entity_id
_entity_poly.type
_entity_poly.pdbx_seq_one_letter_code
_entity_poly.pdbx_strand_id
1 'polypeptide(L)'
;MRNRTSCHEGNWITLFDELVWIFLDTGHIQEGLNPGHLKKAKLMFFFTRYPSSGLLKAYFPDVQFNRCITSQMIKWFSNFREFYYIQMEKFARQAISDGITDPEVLVVLRGSELFRALSVHYNKGSDFEVPDCFLEVASLTLQEFFRAVSAGKDSDPSWKKPIYKVISKLDSDLPEIFKSSSYP
;
A
#
# COMPACT_ATOMS: atom_id res chain seq x y z
N MET A 1 15.46 -39.10 -25.57
CA MET A 1 14.06 -39.31 -25.14
C MET A 1 13.81 -38.59 -23.82
N ARG A 2 12.60 -38.04 -23.68
CA ARG A 2 12.02 -37.25 -22.56
C ARG A 2 12.40 -35.77 -22.44
N ASN A 3 11.57 -34.96 -23.11
CA ASN A 3 11.11 -33.66 -22.64
C ASN A 3 10.36 -33.77 -21.30
N ARG A 4 10.51 -32.75 -20.43
CA ARG A 4 9.36 -32.07 -19.83
C ARG A 4 9.74 -30.66 -19.36
N THR A 5 8.97 -29.71 -19.87
CA THR A 5 8.81 -28.29 -19.52
C THR A 5 8.74 -28.02 -18.02
N SER A 6 9.32 -26.90 -17.57
CA SER A 6 8.79 -26.19 -16.39
C SER A 6 8.84 -24.68 -16.63
N CYS A 7 7.67 -24.09 -16.41
CA CYS A 7 7.27 -22.77 -16.85
C CYS A 7 8.00 -21.64 -16.11
N HIS A 8 8.29 -20.59 -16.88
CA HIS A 8 8.42 -19.22 -16.39
C HIS A 8 7.13 -18.83 -15.63
N GLU A 9 7.21 -18.77 -14.30
CA GLU A 9 6.30 -17.96 -13.50
C GLU A 9 7.14 -17.06 -12.60
N GLY A 10 7.30 -15.81 -13.05
CA GLY A 10 8.01 -14.77 -12.32
C GLY A 10 7.32 -14.50 -10.99
N ASN A 11 8.02 -14.81 -9.89
CA ASN A 11 7.56 -14.54 -8.54
C ASN A 11 7.85 -13.08 -8.18
N TRP A 12 7.02 -12.17 -8.69
CA TRP A 12 7.18 -10.71 -8.50
C TRP A 12 7.07 -10.25 -7.03
N ILE A 13 6.57 -11.11 -6.14
CA ILE A 13 6.30 -10.77 -4.73
C ILE A 13 7.51 -11.05 -3.83
N THR A 14 8.40 -11.99 -4.17
CA THR A 14 9.60 -12.27 -3.34
C THR A 14 10.79 -11.37 -3.69
N LEU A 15 10.88 -10.90 -4.93
CA LEU A 15 11.87 -9.88 -5.30
C LEU A 15 11.59 -8.53 -4.64
N PHE A 16 10.35 -8.28 -4.21
CA PHE A 16 9.95 -7.02 -3.60
C PHE A 16 10.52 -6.85 -2.18
N ASP A 17 10.67 -7.92 -1.40
CA ASP A 17 11.27 -7.86 -0.06
C ASP A 17 12.81 -7.89 -0.09
N GLU A 18 13.43 -8.64 -1.01
CA GLU A 18 14.90 -8.72 -1.10
C GLU A 18 15.53 -7.47 -1.76
N LEU A 19 14.86 -6.82 -2.71
CA LEU A 19 15.36 -5.58 -3.32
C LEU A 19 15.16 -4.35 -2.42
N VAL A 20 14.19 -4.37 -1.50
CA VAL A 20 13.94 -3.26 -0.56
C VAL A 20 15.06 -3.16 0.48
N TRP A 21 15.62 -4.28 0.95
CA TRP A 21 16.78 -4.28 1.85
C TRP A 21 18.07 -3.80 1.16
N ILE A 22 18.27 -4.12 -0.12
CA ILE A 22 19.49 -3.70 -0.87
C ILE A 22 19.47 -2.20 -1.21
N PHE A 23 18.30 -1.55 -1.25
CA PHE A 23 18.15 -0.11 -1.57
C PHE A 23 17.97 0.81 -0.35
N LEU A 24 18.32 0.34 0.85
CA LEU A 24 18.52 1.19 2.02
C LEU A 24 19.88 1.90 1.93
N ASP A 25 20.02 2.79 0.94
CA ASP A 25 21.03 3.83 1.05
C ASP A 25 20.52 5.17 0.49
N THR A 26 20.73 6.19 1.31
CA THR A 26 20.50 7.63 1.14
C THR A 26 19.06 8.15 0.92
N GLY A 27 18.61 8.98 1.86
CA GLY A 27 17.48 9.88 1.72
C GLY A 27 17.78 11.08 0.81
N HIS A 28 18.21 10.82 -0.42
CA HIS A 28 18.38 11.86 -1.42
C HIS A 28 17.02 12.20 -2.05
N ILE A 29 16.51 13.41 -1.79
CA ILE A 29 15.53 14.04 -2.67
C ILE A 29 16.23 14.20 -4.02
N GLN A 30 15.87 13.38 -5.00
CA GLN A 30 16.44 13.49 -6.34
C GLN A 30 15.88 14.70 -7.07
N GLU A 31 16.74 15.38 -7.82
CA GLU A 31 16.36 16.45 -8.75
C GLU A 31 15.17 15.98 -9.61
N GLY A 32 14.04 16.69 -9.52
CA GLY A 32 12.81 16.39 -10.27
C GLY A 32 11.62 15.91 -9.43
N LEU A 33 11.80 15.54 -8.17
CA LEU A 33 10.69 15.28 -7.24
C LEU A 33 10.65 16.31 -6.11
N ASN A 34 9.45 16.80 -5.78
CA ASN A 34 9.24 17.81 -4.74
C ASN A 34 8.22 17.32 -3.68
N PRO A 35 8.04 18.05 -2.56
CA PRO A 35 7.07 17.68 -1.52
C PRO A 35 5.61 17.61 -2.00
N GLY A 36 5.23 18.36 -3.03
CA GLY A 36 3.92 18.27 -3.67
C GLY A 36 3.71 16.93 -4.35
N HIS A 37 4.71 16.41 -5.08
CA HIS A 37 4.62 15.07 -5.67
C HIS A 37 4.46 13.98 -4.60
N LEU A 38 5.14 14.13 -3.46
CA LEU A 38 4.97 13.22 -2.34
C LEU A 38 3.57 13.31 -1.72
N LYS A 39 3.03 14.53 -1.54
CA LYS A 39 1.66 14.76 -1.03
C LYS A 39 0.64 14.09 -1.96
N LYS A 40 0.73 14.36 -3.26
CA LYS A 40 -0.11 13.73 -4.30
C LYS A 40 -0.01 12.21 -4.31
N ALA A 41 1.20 11.64 -4.24
CA ALA A 41 1.41 10.19 -4.18
C ALA A 41 0.77 9.56 -2.93
N LYS A 42 0.81 10.24 -1.78
CA LYS A 42 0.12 9.81 -0.56
C LYS A 42 -1.40 9.83 -0.73
N LEU A 43 -1.95 10.85 -1.38
CA LEU A 43 -3.39 10.90 -1.65
C LEU A 43 -3.82 9.82 -2.64
N MET A 44 -3.01 9.52 -3.66
CA MET A 44 -3.26 8.40 -4.58
C MET A 44 -3.32 7.04 -3.86
N PHE A 45 -2.63 6.90 -2.71
CA PHE A 45 -2.63 5.65 -1.93
C PHE A 45 -4.03 5.24 -1.43
N PHE A 46 -4.95 6.19 -1.29
CA PHE A 46 -6.35 5.88 -0.96
C PHE A 46 -7.06 5.08 -2.06
N PHE A 47 -6.57 5.12 -3.30
CA PHE A 47 -7.14 4.42 -4.44
C PHE A 47 -6.30 3.23 -4.88
N THR A 48 -4.97 3.39 -4.94
CA THR A 48 -4.04 2.39 -5.44
C THR A 48 -2.85 2.18 -4.49
N ARG A 49 -2.64 0.93 -4.08
CA ARG A 49 -1.50 0.53 -3.25
C ARG A 49 -0.34 0.05 -4.10
N TYR A 50 -0.59 -0.45 -5.31
CA TYR A 50 0.38 -1.02 -6.23
C TYR A 50 0.34 -0.33 -7.61
N PRO A 51 0.59 0.99 -7.70
CA PRO A 51 0.52 1.69 -8.96
C PRO A 51 1.59 1.19 -9.94
N SER A 52 1.20 1.01 -11.20
CA SER A 52 2.15 0.65 -12.26
C SER A 52 3.00 1.86 -12.67
N SER A 53 4.17 1.63 -13.28
CA SER A 53 4.99 2.71 -13.84
C SER A 53 4.22 3.53 -14.90
N GLY A 54 3.35 2.87 -15.68
CA GLY A 54 2.47 3.55 -16.64
C GLY A 54 1.47 4.50 -15.96
N LEU A 55 0.87 4.05 -14.86
CA LEU A 55 -0.04 4.86 -14.07
C LEU A 55 0.69 6.08 -13.46
N LEU A 56 1.87 5.88 -12.87
CA LEU A 56 2.66 6.99 -12.34
C LEU A 56 2.99 8.02 -13.43
N LYS A 57 3.40 7.59 -14.63
CA LYS A 57 3.66 8.51 -15.74
C LYS A 57 2.43 9.31 -16.17
N ALA A 58 1.26 8.68 -16.18
CA ALA A 58 0.02 9.34 -16.57
C ALA A 58 -0.47 10.39 -15.55
N TYR A 59 -0.19 10.17 -14.26
CA TYR A 59 -0.69 11.01 -13.17
C TYR A 59 0.32 12.04 -12.65
N PHE A 60 1.56 12.03 -13.14
CA PHE A 60 2.59 13.03 -12.85
C PHE A 60 3.18 13.59 -14.16
N PRO A 61 2.38 14.30 -14.98
CA PRO A 61 2.78 14.72 -16.32
C PRO A 61 3.90 15.78 -16.32
N ASP A 62 4.06 16.51 -15.22
CA ASP A 62 5.11 17.51 -14.99
C ASP A 62 6.45 16.89 -14.53
N VAL A 63 6.47 15.58 -14.24
CA VAL A 63 7.68 14.86 -13.85
C VAL A 63 8.36 14.25 -15.07
N GLN A 64 9.63 14.59 -15.30
CA GLN A 64 10.45 13.95 -16.31
C GLN A 64 10.96 12.59 -15.82
N PHE A 65 10.20 11.51 -16.07
CA PHE A 65 10.55 10.18 -15.59
C PHE A 65 11.88 9.66 -16.16
N ASN A 66 12.81 9.39 -15.26
CA ASN A 66 14.02 8.61 -15.52
C ASN A 66 14.05 7.37 -14.59
N ARG A 67 15.08 6.53 -14.73
CA ARG A 67 15.22 5.31 -13.91
C ARG A 67 15.20 5.63 -12.42
N CYS A 68 15.91 6.67 -12.00
CA CYS A 68 16.07 7.00 -10.60
C CYS A 68 14.79 7.57 -9.97
N ILE A 69 14.09 8.48 -10.66
CA ILE A 69 12.76 8.98 -10.26
C ILE A 69 11.76 7.83 -10.16
N THR A 70 11.76 6.91 -11.14
CA THR A 70 10.87 5.74 -11.13
C THR A 70 11.13 4.89 -9.88
N SER A 71 12.39 4.60 -9.57
CA SER A 71 12.76 3.87 -8.34
C SER A 71 12.35 4.62 -7.08
N GLN A 72 12.49 5.95 -7.04
CA GLN A 72 12.11 6.77 -5.88
C GLN A 72 10.59 6.73 -5.62
N MET A 73 9.77 6.79 -6.68
CA MET A 73 8.31 6.68 -6.52
C MET A 73 7.90 5.27 -6.09
N ILE A 74 8.52 4.23 -6.66
CA ILE A 74 8.29 2.84 -6.20
C ILE A 74 8.63 2.71 -4.70
N LYS A 75 9.76 3.29 -4.26
CA LYS A 75 10.17 3.31 -2.85
C LYS A 75 9.16 4.03 -1.97
N TRP A 76 8.58 5.16 -2.42
CA TRP A 76 7.51 5.82 -1.68
C TRP A 76 6.31 4.89 -1.46
N PHE A 77 5.80 4.25 -2.51
CA PHE A 77 4.67 3.33 -2.38
C PHE A 77 5.00 2.08 -1.55
N SER A 78 6.26 1.60 -1.56
CA SER A 78 6.72 0.57 -0.62
C SER A 78 6.60 1.02 0.82
N ASN A 79 7.14 2.20 1.15
CA ASN A 79 7.07 2.77 2.50
C ASN A 79 5.63 3.03 2.93
N PHE A 80 4.76 3.45 2.01
CA PHE A 80 3.35 3.65 2.30
C PHE A 80 2.66 2.33 2.65
N ARG A 81 2.91 1.25 1.90
CA ARG A 81 2.35 -0.07 2.21
C ARG A 81 2.90 -0.63 3.51
N GLU A 82 4.18 -0.43 3.81
CA GLU A 82 4.78 -0.84 5.08
C GLU A 82 4.06 -0.20 6.26
N PHE A 83 3.91 1.14 6.26
CA PHE A 83 3.17 1.84 7.30
C PHE A 83 1.73 1.33 7.42
N TYR A 84 1.04 1.16 6.29
CA TYR A 84 -0.33 0.65 6.24
C TYR A 84 -0.44 -0.74 6.89
N TYR A 85 0.41 -1.69 6.49
CA TYR A 85 0.38 -3.05 7.02
C TYR A 85 0.81 -3.13 8.48
N ILE A 86 1.71 -2.26 8.94
CA ILE A 86 2.03 -2.13 10.37
C ILE A 86 0.79 -1.72 11.16
N GLN A 87 0.02 -0.73 10.67
CA GLN A 87 -1.22 -0.34 11.34
C GLN A 87 -2.25 -1.48 11.32
N MET A 88 -2.43 -2.16 10.18
CA MET A 88 -3.39 -3.26 10.06
C MET A 88 -3.07 -4.41 11.02
N GLU A 89 -1.80 -4.80 11.11
CA GLU A 89 -1.35 -5.83 12.05
C GLU A 89 -1.54 -5.39 13.50
N LYS A 90 -1.16 -4.15 13.83
CA LYS A 90 -1.31 -3.60 15.18
C LYS A 90 -2.77 -3.67 15.64
N PHE A 91 -3.70 -3.20 14.82
CA PHE A 91 -5.12 -3.17 15.17
C PHE A 91 -5.76 -4.57 15.13
N ALA A 92 -5.30 -5.47 14.25
CA ALA A 92 -5.74 -6.86 14.27
C ALA A 92 -5.35 -7.55 15.59
N ARG A 93 -4.08 -7.39 16.04
CA ARG A 93 -3.61 -7.92 17.32
C ARG A 93 -4.34 -7.31 18.51
N GLN A 94 -4.62 -6.01 18.46
CA GLN A 94 -5.42 -5.34 19.49
C GLN A 94 -6.82 -5.95 19.59
N ALA A 95 -7.53 -6.13 18.47
CA ALA A 95 -8.86 -6.73 18.45
C ALA A 95 -8.88 -8.15 19.03
N ILE A 96 -7.83 -8.95 18.77
CA ILE A 96 -7.67 -10.29 19.38
C ILE A 96 -7.51 -10.16 20.90
N SER A 97 -6.67 -9.24 21.37
CA SER A 97 -6.49 -8.96 22.80
C SER A 97 -7.77 -8.48 23.49
N ASP A 98 -8.63 -7.76 22.74
CA ASP A 98 -9.92 -7.27 23.22
C ASP A 98 -11.02 -8.35 23.19
N GLY A 99 -10.69 -9.58 22.77
CA GLY A 99 -11.61 -10.72 22.77
C GLY A 99 -12.56 -10.79 21.58
N ILE A 100 -12.31 -10.02 20.52
CA ILE A 100 -13.06 -10.16 19.27
C ILE A 100 -12.79 -11.55 18.68
N THR A 101 -13.84 -12.22 18.20
CA THR A 101 -13.75 -13.55 17.60
C THR A 101 -14.25 -13.59 16.16
N ASP A 102 -15.20 -12.71 15.81
CA ASP A 102 -15.74 -12.58 14.46
C ASP A 102 -14.98 -11.50 13.67
N PRO A 103 -14.29 -11.82 12.56
CA PRO A 103 -13.66 -10.81 11.72
C PRO A 103 -14.68 -9.86 11.08
N GLU A 104 -15.92 -10.28 10.81
CA GLU A 104 -16.88 -9.45 10.06
C GLU A 104 -17.27 -8.16 10.81
N VAL A 105 -17.12 -8.14 12.14
CA VAL A 105 -17.38 -6.94 12.95
C VAL A 105 -16.24 -5.91 12.87
N LEU A 106 -15.08 -6.28 12.31
CA LEU A 106 -13.95 -5.39 12.13
C LEU A 106 -14.17 -4.50 10.91
N VAL A 107 -14.82 -3.36 11.15
CA VAL A 107 -15.10 -2.33 10.15
C VAL A 107 -14.33 -1.06 10.46
N VAL A 108 -13.57 -0.56 9.49
CA VAL A 108 -12.84 0.69 9.57
C VAL A 108 -13.78 1.84 9.26
N LEU A 109 -14.24 2.52 10.31
CA LEU A 109 -15.09 3.70 10.19
C LEU A 109 -14.26 4.99 10.19
N ARG A 110 -14.83 6.10 9.67
CA ARG A 110 -14.20 7.44 9.71
C ARG A 110 -13.87 7.92 11.12
N GLY A 111 -14.61 7.47 12.13
CA GLY A 111 -14.34 7.77 13.54
C GLY A 111 -13.33 6.83 14.21
N SER A 112 -12.84 5.80 13.52
CA SER A 112 -11.94 4.82 14.12
C SER A 112 -10.52 5.36 14.33
N GLU A 113 -9.83 4.88 15.36
CA GLU A 113 -8.44 5.24 15.61
C GLU A 113 -7.51 4.79 14.48
N LEU A 114 -7.80 3.64 13.87
CA LEU A 114 -7.08 3.15 12.70
C LEU A 114 -7.20 4.15 11.54
N PHE A 115 -8.42 4.57 11.19
CA PHE A 115 -8.60 5.57 10.13
C PHE A 115 -7.87 6.87 10.45
N ARG A 116 -7.95 7.36 11.70
CA ARG A 116 -7.24 8.56 12.13
C ARG A 116 -5.72 8.43 11.93
N ALA A 117 -5.13 7.29 12.29
CA ALA A 117 -3.69 7.03 12.11
C ALA A 117 -3.30 7.04 10.61
N LEU A 118 -4.11 6.43 9.75
CA LEU A 118 -3.88 6.42 8.30
C LEU A 118 -4.05 7.82 7.70
N SER A 119 -5.11 8.54 8.08
CA SER A 119 -5.41 9.88 7.59
C SER A 119 -4.30 10.87 7.95
N VAL A 120 -3.79 10.86 9.19
CA VAL A 120 -2.66 11.70 9.61
C VAL A 120 -1.41 11.43 8.76
N HIS A 121 -1.19 10.19 8.35
CA HIS A 121 -0.02 9.81 7.56
C HIS A 121 -0.13 10.22 6.09
N TYR A 122 -1.29 9.96 5.46
CA TYR A 122 -1.46 10.14 4.01
C TYR A 122 -2.09 11.48 3.63
N ASN A 123 -3.00 12.01 4.45
CA ASN A 123 -3.80 13.20 4.18
C ASN A 123 -3.40 14.38 5.08
N LYS A 124 -2.13 14.79 4.99
CA LYS A 124 -1.62 15.89 5.82
C LYS A 124 -2.32 17.21 5.46
N GLY A 125 -3.08 17.75 6.43
CA GLY A 125 -3.93 18.94 6.25
C GLY A 125 -5.42 18.64 6.36
N SER A 126 -5.83 17.38 6.13
CA SER A 126 -7.23 16.94 6.06
C SER A 126 -8.05 17.67 4.98
N ASP A 127 -7.38 18.19 3.94
CA ASP A 127 -8.01 18.94 2.86
C ASP A 127 -8.70 18.03 1.83
N PHE A 128 -8.49 16.72 1.93
CA PHE A 128 -9.02 15.71 1.02
C PHE A 128 -10.07 14.85 1.71
N GLU A 129 -11.24 14.69 1.10
CA GLU A 129 -12.24 13.74 1.56
C GLU A 129 -11.85 12.33 1.10
N VAL A 130 -11.46 11.48 2.06
CA VAL A 130 -11.09 10.09 1.76
C VAL A 130 -12.33 9.33 1.27
N PRO A 131 -12.26 8.59 0.15
CA PRO A 131 -13.40 7.84 -0.38
C PRO A 131 -13.86 6.70 0.55
N ASP A 132 -15.15 6.36 0.51
CA ASP A 132 -15.70 5.22 1.26
C ASP A 132 -15.10 3.88 0.80
N CYS A 133 -14.78 3.74 -0.49
CA CYS A 133 -14.14 2.53 -1.00
C CYS A 133 -12.78 2.25 -0.33
N PHE A 134 -12.05 3.27 0.13
CA PHE A 134 -10.84 3.06 0.91
C PHE A 134 -11.14 2.43 2.27
N LEU A 135 -12.23 2.83 2.92
CA LEU A 135 -12.65 2.29 4.21
C LEU A 135 -13.06 0.82 4.08
N GLU A 136 -13.74 0.46 2.99
CA GLU A 136 -14.08 -0.93 2.65
C GLU A 136 -12.81 -1.78 2.48
N VAL A 137 -11.84 -1.29 1.70
CA VAL A 137 -10.56 -1.98 1.50
C VAL A 137 -9.75 -2.08 2.80
N ALA A 138 -9.76 -1.04 3.63
CA ALA A 138 -9.10 -1.05 4.93
C ALA A 138 -9.75 -2.05 5.90
N SER A 139 -11.08 -2.16 5.87
CA SER A 139 -11.83 -3.17 6.64
C SER A 139 -11.45 -4.57 6.20
N LEU A 140 -11.52 -4.86 4.89
CA LEU A 140 -11.14 -6.16 4.36
C LEU A 140 -9.67 -6.49 4.67
N THR A 141 -8.77 -5.52 4.58
CA THR A 141 -7.37 -5.71 4.95
C THR A 141 -7.23 -6.10 6.43
N LEU A 142 -7.86 -5.33 7.33
CA LEU A 142 -7.82 -5.58 8.77
C LEU A 142 -8.34 -6.99 9.09
N GLN A 143 -9.41 -7.41 8.43
CA GLN A 143 -9.99 -8.75 8.55
C GLN A 143 -9.03 -9.85 8.09
N GLU A 144 -8.33 -9.68 6.97
CA GLU A 144 -7.32 -10.65 6.51
C GLU A 144 -6.16 -10.79 7.50
N PHE A 145 -5.66 -9.68 8.05
CA PHE A 145 -4.65 -9.68 9.10
C PHE A 145 -5.16 -10.39 10.36
N PHE A 146 -6.37 -10.05 10.81
CA PHE A 146 -7.00 -10.67 11.96
C PHE A 146 -7.17 -12.18 11.77
N ARG A 147 -7.75 -12.64 10.66
CA ARG A 147 -7.92 -14.07 10.35
C ARG A 147 -6.59 -14.82 10.38
N ALA A 148 -5.53 -14.23 9.85
CA ALA A 148 -4.21 -14.86 9.83
C ALA A 148 -3.60 -14.98 11.24
N VAL A 149 -3.62 -13.89 12.01
CA VAL A 149 -3.05 -13.85 13.36
C VAL A 149 -3.86 -14.70 14.35
N SER A 150 -5.20 -14.62 14.31
CA SER A 150 -6.08 -15.44 15.16
C SER A 150 -5.91 -16.95 14.91
N ALA A 151 -5.50 -17.33 13.71
CA ALA A 151 -5.18 -18.71 13.35
C ALA A 151 -3.71 -19.12 13.63
N GLY A 152 -2.90 -18.23 14.22
CA GLY A 152 -1.48 -18.46 14.52
C GLY A 152 -0.57 -18.58 13.28
N LYS A 153 -1.05 -18.14 12.10
CA LYS A 153 -0.28 -18.22 10.84
C LYS A 153 0.91 -17.27 10.82
N ASP A 154 0.91 -16.26 11.68
CA ASP A 154 1.97 -15.25 11.80
C ASP A 154 3.32 -15.78 12.32
N SER A 155 3.36 -17.05 12.73
CA SER A 155 4.60 -17.79 13.00
C SER A 155 5.40 -18.14 11.73
N ASP A 156 4.74 -18.22 10.57
CA ASP A 156 5.40 -18.49 9.28
C ASP A 156 5.97 -17.18 8.70
N PRO A 157 7.26 -17.06 8.34
CA PRO A 157 7.83 -15.82 7.80
C PRO A 157 7.13 -15.25 6.55
N SER A 158 6.40 -16.08 5.82
CA SER A 158 5.71 -15.73 4.58
C SER A 158 4.20 -15.48 4.74
N TRP A 159 3.69 -15.45 5.98
CA TRP A 159 2.27 -15.37 6.30
C TRP A 159 1.51 -14.19 5.68
N LYS A 160 2.20 -13.09 5.38
CA LYS A 160 1.62 -11.90 4.76
C LYS A 160 1.47 -12.02 3.24
N LYS A 161 2.15 -12.97 2.58
CA LYS A 161 2.09 -13.12 1.11
C LYS A 161 0.67 -13.35 0.57
N PRO A 162 -0.16 -14.23 1.16
CA PRO A 162 -1.55 -14.40 0.74
C PRO A 162 -2.36 -13.10 0.92
N ILE A 163 -2.13 -12.36 2.00
CA ILE A 163 -2.81 -11.08 2.29
C ILE A 163 -2.45 -10.04 1.21
N TYR A 164 -1.17 -9.90 0.88
CA TYR A 164 -0.72 -8.97 -0.16
C TYR A 164 -1.34 -9.30 -1.52
N LYS A 165 -1.52 -10.58 -1.84
CA LYS A 165 -2.16 -11.05 -3.08
C LYS A 165 -3.66 -10.70 -3.13
N VAL A 166 -4.34 -10.65 -1.98
CA VAL A 166 -5.72 -10.16 -1.90
C VAL A 166 -5.73 -8.66 -2.16
N ILE A 167 -4.93 -7.90 -1.42
CA ILE A 167 -4.94 -6.43 -1.44
C ILE A 167 -4.49 -5.87 -2.79
N SER A 168 -3.56 -6.52 -3.48
CA SER A 168 -3.12 -6.11 -4.81
C SER A 168 -4.22 -6.14 -5.87
N LYS A 169 -5.35 -6.80 -5.60
CA LYS A 169 -6.52 -6.87 -6.49
C LYS A 169 -7.61 -5.86 -6.15
N LEU A 170 -7.46 -5.13 -5.05
CA LEU A 170 -8.46 -4.18 -4.54
C LEU A 170 -8.20 -2.74 -5.01
N ASP A 171 -7.14 -2.53 -5.79
CA ASP A 171 -6.81 -1.21 -6.33
C ASP A 171 -7.91 -0.71 -7.26
N SER A 172 -8.29 0.55 -7.09
CA SER A 172 -9.33 1.22 -7.85
C SER A 172 -8.71 2.20 -8.84
N ASP A 173 -9.49 2.59 -9.86
CA ASP A 173 -9.10 3.67 -10.76
C ASP A 173 -8.93 4.99 -10.00
N LEU A 174 -7.93 5.76 -10.40
CA LEU A 174 -7.68 7.08 -9.86
C LEU A 174 -8.63 8.11 -10.49
N PRO A 175 -9.19 9.06 -9.70
CA PRO A 175 -9.98 10.14 -10.28
C PRO A 175 -9.15 11.02 -11.21
N GLU A 176 -9.72 11.41 -12.34
CA GLU A 176 -9.06 12.21 -13.39
C GLU A 176 -8.47 13.54 -12.87
N ILE A 177 -9.02 14.09 -11.79
CA ILE A 177 -8.51 15.31 -11.14
C ILE A 177 -7.04 15.19 -10.69
N PHE A 178 -6.59 13.97 -10.36
CA PHE A 178 -5.21 13.69 -10.02
C PHE A 178 -4.26 13.82 -11.23
N LYS A 179 -4.73 13.95 -12.47
CA LYS A 179 -3.82 14.22 -13.60
C LYS A 179 -3.36 15.68 -13.65
N SER A 180 -4.07 16.58 -12.98
CA SER A 180 -3.66 17.99 -12.89
C SER A 180 -2.36 18.13 -12.11
N SER A 181 -1.40 18.88 -12.66
CA SER A 181 -0.14 19.21 -11.98
C SER A 181 -0.33 20.15 -10.78
N SER A 182 -1.47 20.87 -10.73
CA SER A 182 -1.81 21.76 -9.62
C SER A 182 -2.60 21.06 -8.51
N TYR A 183 -2.96 19.79 -8.67
CA TYR A 183 -3.67 19.06 -7.64
C TYR A 183 -2.71 18.71 -6.49
N PRO A 184 -3.11 18.93 -5.21
CA PRO A 184 -2.25 18.69 -4.05
C PRO A 184 -1.71 17.26 -3.92
#